data_AF-A0A1Y5GI90-F1
#
_entry.id   AF-A0A1Y5GI90-F1
#
_cell.length_a   1.000
_cell.length_b   1.000
_cell.length_c   1.000
_cell.angle_alpha   90.00
_cell.angle_beta   90.00
_cell.angle_gamma   90.00
#
_symmetry.space_group_name_H-M   'P 1'
#
loop_
_entity.id
_entity.type
_entity.pdbx_description
1 polymer ?
#
loop_
_entity_poly.entity_id
_entity_poly.type
_entity_poly.pdbx_seq_one_letter_code
_entity_poly.pdbx_strand_id
1 'polypeptide(L)'
;MDNTEFITDSRIFIAVDSANTLEVSLPDTIEIEESSNTSITPTIESSQAIDSYQWRWLSEQSVTLLTPTNKVLNLLTPAVATDIQGQLEFTVVMANISKTVATEITIKNKEAISDVNLAASRLIAVKGQTITLDVITDNFAQIKQWSWQVSGVQGTNISESNEHFEITAPQVSGQQTMSIIYRATLIDDSEVLKIANITVFSESIALASFTFDLGTTPIIYNNIENAFTVTFADPHGLVDLMALDQSLTSNTFDKAELTRVGDQINIVLKTSTVIFDHTDFIYFNVAYGDYEQQYPMQLQMRIN
;
A
#
# COMPACT_ATOMS: atom_id res chain seq x y z
N MET A 1 -64.19 -54.89 56.53
CA MET A 1 -63.23 -53.83 56.18
C MET A 1 -61.85 -54.44 56.27
N ASP A 2 -61.15 -54.27 55.16
CA ASP A 2 -59.76 -54.54 54.82
C ASP A 2 -58.82 -55.04 55.93
N ASN A 3 -58.15 -56.16 55.67
CA ASN A 3 -56.85 -56.45 56.26
C ASN A 3 -56.04 -57.28 55.24
N THR A 4 -55.66 -56.60 54.16
CA THR A 4 -54.73 -57.16 53.18
C THR A 4 -53.34 -57.12 53.79
N GLU A 5 -52.86 -58.27 54.29
CA GLU A 5 -51.48 -58.46 54.71
C GLU A 5 -50.55 -58.25 53.51
N PHE A 6 -49.63 -57.29 53.62
CA PHE A 6 -48.53 -57.15 52.67
C PHE A 6 -47.55 -58.29 52.87
N ILE A 7 -47.56 -59.26 51.95
CA ILE A 7 -46.48 -60.24 51.83
C ILE A 7 -45.23 -59.50 51.36
N THR A 8 -44.23 -59.53 52.22
CA THR A 8 -42.88 -59.04 52.01
C THR A 8 -42.11 -59.94 51.03
N ASP A 9 -41.16 -59.32 50.33
CA ASP A 9 -40.07 -59.93 49.55
C ASP A 9 -40.28 -60.12 48.03
N SER A 10 -40.61 -59.03 47.34
CA SER A 10 -40.29 -58.89 45.90
C SER A 10 -38.83 -58.48 45.74
N ARG A 11 -37.94 -59.45 45.50
CA ARG A 11 -36.55 -59.16 45.10
C ARG A 11 -36.48 -59.01 43.58
N ILE A 12 -36.20 -57.79 43.13
CA ILE A 12 -35.84 -57.53 41.73
C ILE A 12 -34.37 -57.93 41.57
N PHE A 13 -34.11 -58.96 40.78
CA PHE A 13 -32.76 -59.25 40.30
C PHE A 13 -32.49 -58.38 39.08
N ILE A 14 -31.81 -57.25 39.29
CA ILE A 14 -31.18 -56.52 38.19
C ILE A 14 -29.87 -57.27 37.92
N ALA A 15 -29.83 -58.01 36.81
CA ALA A 15 -28.56 -58.42 36.25
C ALA A 15 -27.87 -57.13 35.78
N VAL A 16 -26.93 -56.63 36.58
CA VAL A 16 -25.99 -55.62 36.10
C VAL A 16 -25.18 -56.34 35.03
N ASP A 17 -25.42 -56.01 33.77
CA ASP A 17 -24.50 -56.38 32.71
C ASP A 17 -23.15 -55.75 33.08
N SER A 18 -22.27 -56.57 33.64
CA SER A 18 -20.99 -56.15 34.20
C SER A 18 -19.92 -55.99 33.12
N ALA A 19 -20.33 -56.02 31.85
CA ALA A 19 -19.47 -55.68 30.74
C ALA A 19 -19.03 -54.21 30.85
N ASN A 20 -17.73 -53.99 30.99
CA ASN A 20 -17.16 -52.65 30.90
C ASN A 20 -17.32 -52.13 29.47
N THR A 21 -18.04 -51.01 29.27
CA THR A 21 -18.29 -50.42 27.94
C THR A 21 -17.64 -49.04 27.84
N LEU A 22 -16.85 -48.81 26.79
CA LEU A 22 -16.24 -47.51 26.48
C LEU A 22 -16.51 -47.13 25.02
N GLU A 23 -17.26 -46.07 24.82
CA GLU A 23 -17.41 -45.42 23.53
C GLU A 23 -16.86 -44.00 23.58
N VAL A 24 -16.12 -43.65 22.53
CA VAL A 24 -15.45 -42.36 22.36
C VAL A 24 -15.62 -42.01 20.90
N SER A 25 -15.99 -40.77 20.62
CA SER A 25 -16.05 -40.23 19.26
C SER A 25 -15.61 -38.78 19.20
N LEU A 26 -15.09 -38.42 18.02
CA LEU A 26 -14.76 -37.07 17.58
C LEU A 26 -15.47 -36.81 16.25
N PRO A 27 -15.65 -35.54 15.85
CA PRO A 27 -15.98 -35.21 14.47
C PRO A 27 -14.93 -35.81 13.51
N ASP A 28 -15.33 -36.20 12.30
CA ASP A 28 -14.39 -36.75 11.32
C ASP A 28 -13.33 -35.71 10.90
N THR A 29 -13.77 -34.46 10.74
CA THR A 29 -12.94 -33.31 10.36
C THR A 29 -13.28 -32.08 11.19
N ILE A 30 -12.27 -31.25 11.50
CA ILE A 30 -12.44 -29.95 12.17
C ILE A 30 -11.64 -28.90 11.39
N GLU A 31 -12.28 -27.79 11.05
CA GLU A 31 -11.62 -26.62 10.45
C GLU A 31 -11.41 -25.54 11.51
N ILE A 32 -10.20 -24.97 11.56
CA ILE A 32 -9.79 -23.99 12.56
C ILE A 32 -8.98 -22.89 11.86
N GLU A 33 -9.21 -21.63 12.20
CA GLU A 33 -8.39 -20.52 11.68
C GLU A 33 -6.99 -20.52 12.31
N GLU A 34 -5.99 -20.04 11.59
CA GLU A 34 -4.66 -19.79 12.15
C GLU A 34 -4.69 -18.82 13.33
N SER A 35 -3.66 -18.86 14.18
CA SER A 35 -3.50 -17.97 15.35
C SER A 35 -4.74 -17.90 16.27
N SER A 36 -5.55 -18.96 16.30
CA SER A 36 -6.80 -19.03 17.04
C SER A 36 -6.71 -20.02 18.19
N ASN A 37 -7.54 -19.80 19.21
CA ASN A 37 -7.70 -20.71 20.34
C ASN A 37 -9.07 -21.38 20.25
N THR A 38 -9.07 -22.70 20.06
CA THR A 38 -10.29 -23.48 19.82
C THR A 38 -10.44 -24.58 20.86
N SER A 39 -11.66 -24.76 21.37
CA SER A 39 -11.99 -25.84 22.30
C SER A 39 -12.63 -27.02 21.57
N ILE A 40 -12.06 -28.21 21.70
CA ILE A 40 -12.57 -29.46 21.12
C ILE A 40 -13.13 -30.33 22.25
N THR A 41 -14.40 -30.70 22.13
CA THR A 41 -15.11 -31.53 23.12
C THR A 41 -15.48 -32.88 22.51
N PRO A 42 -14.94 -33.99 23.04
CA PRO A 42 -15.28 -35.34 22.60
C PRO A 42 -16.59 -35.82 23.21
N THR A 43 -17.27 -36.73 22.53
CA THR A 43 -18.36 -37.51 23.09
C THR A 43 -17.79 -38.78 23.70
N ILE A 44 -18.14 -39.05 24.96
CA ILE A 44 -17.67 -40.22 25.71
C ILE A 44 -18.87 -40.82 26.43
N GLU A 45 -19.11 -42.10 26.17
CA GLU A 45 -20.09 -42.92 26.89
C GLU A 45 -19.34 -44.04 27.61
N SER A 46 -19.50 -44.12 28.93
CA SER A 46 -18.74 -45.06 29.75
C SER A 46 -19.63 -45.69 30.83
N SER A 47 -19.39 -46.97 31.13
CA SER A 47 -20.07 -47.65 32.23
C SER A 47 -19.47 -47.32 33.61
N GLN A 48 -18.28 -46.73 33.65
CA GLN A 48 -17.57 -46.33 34.87
C GLN A 48 -16.91 -44.94 34.72
N ALA A 49 -16.27 -44.47 35.79
CA ALA A 49 -15.48 -43.24 35.78
C ALA A 49 -14.22 -43.39 34.91
N ILE A 50 -13.87 -42.33 34.19
CA ILE A 50 -12.66 -42.30 33.36
C ILE A 50 -11.42 -42.05 34.23
N ASP A 51 -10.37 -42.84 34.00
CA ASP A 51 -9.11 -42.73 34.73
C ASP A 51 -8.19 -41.66 34.15
N SER A 52 -8.13 -41.56 32.81
CA SER A 52 -7.27 -40.58 32.14
C SER A 52 -7.73 -40.20 30.73
N TYR A 53 -7.25 -39.03 30.32
CA TYR A 53 -7.41 -38.45 28.99
C TYR A 53 -6.03 -38.12 28.44
N GLN A 54 -5.80 -38.37 27.17
CA GLN A 54 -4.57 -37.96 26.50
C GLN A 54 -4.87 -37.51 25.07
N TRP A 55 -4.48 -36.28 24.76
CA TRP A 55 -4.47 -35.74 23.41
C TRP A 55 -3.06 -35.82 22.82
N ARG A 56 -2.98 -36.12 21.53
CA ARG A 56 -1.73 -36.15 20.79
C ARG A 56 -1.92 -35.61 19.39
N TRP A 57 -1.04 -34.71 18.99
CA TRP A 57 -0.95 -34.23 17.63
C TRP A 57 0.01 -35.10 16.82
N LEU A 58 -0.44 -35.53 15.64
CA LEU A 58 0.28 -36.40 14.72
C LEU A 58 0.57 -35.69 13.39
N SER A 59 1.32 -34.59 13.45
CA SER A 59 1.90 -33.98 12.25
C SER A 59 3.25 -33.37 12.57
N GLU A 60 4.07 -33.16 11.55
CA GLU A 60 5.40 -32.53 11.67
C GLU A 60 5.29 -31.05 12.05
N GLN A 61 4.15 -30.43 11.76
CA GLN A 61 3.92 -29.02 12.03
C GLN A 61 3.51 -28.78 13.48
N SER A 62 4.01 -27.72 14.08
CA SER A 62 3.81 -27.44 15.51
C SER A 62 2.46 -26.79 15.79
N VAL A 63 1.61 -27.48 16.54
CA VAL A 63 0.45 -26.89 17.24
C VAL A 63 0.66 -26.98 18.75
N THR A 64 0.03 -26.07 19.50
CA THR A 64 0.13 -26.07 20.96
C THR A 64 -1.13 -26.66 21.60
N LEU A 65 -0.98 -27.82 22.25
CA LEU A 65 -2.04 -28.42 23.07
C LEU A 65 -1.99 -27.80 24.48
N LEU A 66 -2.96 -26.94 24.82
CA LEU A 66 -2.99 -26.24 26.11
C LEU A 66 -3.50 -27.11 27.25
N THR A 67 -4.39 -28.07 26.97
CA THR A 67 -4.98 -28.98 27.96
C THR A 67 -4.90 -30.45 27.52
N PRO A 68 -3.69 -30.99 27.25
CA PRO A 68 -3.52 -32.30 26.62
C PRO A 68 -3.97 -33.48 27.49
N THR A 69 -4.18 -33.29 28.79
CA THR A 69 -4.58 -34.34 29.74
C THR A 69 -6.02 -34.18 30.27
N ASN A 70 -6.82 -33.29 29.66
CA ASN A 70 -8.20 -33.03 30.06
C ASN A 70 -9.20 -33.63 29.07
N LYS A 71 -10.46 -33.81 29.50
CA LYS A 71 -11.56 -34.20 28.60
C LYS A 71 -11.70 -33.23 27.42
N VAL A 72 -11.67 -31.92 27.69
CA VAL A 72 -11.76 -30.87 26.67
C VAL A 72 -10.35 -30.40 26.33
N LEU A 73 -10.02 -30.40 25.05
CA LEU A 73 -8.77 -29.86 24.54
C LEU A 73 -8.96 -28.40 24.17
N ASN A 74 -8.11 -27.52 24.70
CA ASN A 74 -7.86 -26.20 24.13
C ASN A 74 -6.63 -26.29 23.24
N LEU A 75 -6.81 -25.95 21.98
CA LEU A 75 -5.78 -25.98 20.94
C LEU A 75 -5.47 -24.55 20.51
N LEU A 76 -4.19 -24.18 20.53
CA LEU A 76 -3.70 -22.94 19.94
C LEU A 76 -3.00 -23.28 18.61
N THR A 77 -3.55 -22.77 17.52
CA THR A 77 -2.99 -22.93 16.17
C THR A 77 -1.88 -21.89 15.91
N PRO A 78 -0.80 -22.26 15.22
CA PRO A 78 0.23 -21.30 14.80
C PRO A 78 -0.30 -20.40 13.67
N ALA A 79 0.49 -19.39 13.30
CA ALA A 79 0.34 -18.72 12.02
C ALA A 79 0.87 -19.62 10.89
N VAL A 80 0.21 -19.62 9.73
CA VAL A 80 0.53 -20.51 8.59
C VAL A 80 0.46 -19.76 7.27
N ALA A 81 1.46 -19.96 6.41
CA ALA A 81 1.52 -19.28 5.10
C ALA A 81 0.61 -19.90 4.03
N THR A 82 0.09 -21.10 4.26
CA THR A 82 -0.89 -21.82 3.44
C THR A 82 -1.73 -22.68 4.36
N ASP A 83 -2.91 -23.13 3.90
CA ASP A 83 -3.68 -24.13 4.63
C ASP A 83 -2.81 -25.35 4.96
N ILE A 84 -2.98 -25.88 6.17
CA ILE A 84 -2.27 -27.07 6.62
C ILE A 84 -3.22 -28.12 7.17
N GLN A 85 -2.83 -29.38 7.04
CA GLN A 85 -3.61 -30.51 7.52
C GLN A 85 -2.77 -31.37 8.47
N GLY A 86 -3.44 -31.96 9.46
CA GLY A 86 -2.81 -32.96 10.32
C GLY A 86 -3.84 -33.71 11.15
N GLN A 87 -3.38 -34.72 11.86
CA GLN A 87 -4.26 -35.62 12.61
C GLN A 87 -4.15 -35.36 14.11
N LEU A 88 -5.29 -35.28 14.79
CA LEU A 88 -5.38 -35.16 16.23
C LEU A 88 -5.97 -36.45 16.80
N GLU A 89 -5.24 -37.08 17.72
CA GLU A 89 -5.67 -38.27 18.42
C GLU A 89 -6.13 -37.95 19.84
N PHE A 90 -7.13 -38.71 20.28
CA PHE A 90 -7.64 -38.68 21.64
C PHE A 90 -7.76 -40.11 22.19
N THR A 91 -7.03 -40.36 23.27
CA THR A 91 -7.04 -41.64 24.00
C THR A 91 -7.75 -41.45 25.34
N VAL A 92 -8.67 -42.36 25.64
CA VAL A 92 -9.39 -42.44 26.91
C VAL A 92 -9.11 -43.79 27.55
N VAL A 93 -8.83 -43.80 28.85
CA VAL A 93 -8.63 -45.02 29.64
C VAL A 93 -9.66 -45.10 30.75
N MET A 94 -10.30 -46.26 30.87
CA MET A 94 -11.24 -46.59 31.94
C MET A 94 -10.99 -48.04 32.38
N ALA A 95 -10.64 -48.23 33.65
CA ALA A 95 -10.18 -49.47 34.23
C ALA A 95 -9.08 -50.13 33.37
N ASN A 96 -9.40 -51.26 32.73
CA ASN A 96 -8.48 -52.01 31.87
C ASN A 96 -8.76 -51.83 30.38
N ILE A 97 -9.65 -50.90 30.00
CA ILE A 97 -10.02 -50.60 28.61
C ILE A 97 -9.41 -49.27 28.19
N SER A 98 -8.80 -49.26 27.01
CA SER A 98 -8.31 -48.04 26.35
C SER A 98 -8.94 -47.93 24.97
N LYS A 99 -9.47 -46.75 24.63
CA LYS A 99 -9.99 -46.43 23.30
C LYS A 99 -9.30 -45.18 22.77
N THR A 100 -8.81 -45.26 21.54
CA THR A 100 -8.21 -44.14 20.81
C THR A 100 -9.03 -43.85 19.57
N VAL A 101 -9.33 -42.58 19.36
CA VAL A 101 -9.98 -42.07 18.14
C VAL A 101 -9.12 -40.95 17.55
N ALA A 102 -9.26 -40.72 16.25
CA ALA A 102 -8.54 -39.69 15.53
C ALA A 102 -9.51 -38.83 14.73
N THR A 103 -9.15 -37.57 14.53
CA THR A 103 -9.84 -36.60 13.68
C THR A 103 -8.82 -35.86 12.82
N GLU A 104 -9.22 -35.45 11.63
CA GLU A 104 -8.41 -34.58 10.78
C GLU A 104 -8.67 -33.11 11.13
N ILE A 105 -7.61 -32.33 11.35
CA ILE A 105 -7.67 -30.89 11.56
C ILE A 105 -7.13 -30.20 10.31
N THR A 106 -7.92 -29.31 9.73
CA THR A 106 -7.44 -28.34 8.73
C THR A 106 -7.29 -26.99 9.41
N ILE A 107 -6.08 -26.43 9.41
CA ILE A 107 -5.82 -25.07 9.87
C ILE A 107 -5.79 -24.18 8.64
N LYS A 108 -6.75 -23.26 8.57
CA LYS A 108 -6.93 -22.33 7.45
C LYS A 108 -5.96 -21.16 7.59
N ASN A 109 -5.23 -20.85 6.53
CA ASN A 109 -4.50 -19.60 6.42
C ASN A 109 -5.51 -18.45 6.32
N LYS A 110 -5.30 -17.42 7.12
CA LYS A 110 -5.99 -16.15 7.03
C LYS A 110 -5.07 -15.15 6.37
N GLU A 111 -5.23 -14.98 5.05
CA GLU A 111 -4.45 -14.00 4.31
C GLU A 111 -4.51 -12.63 4.99
N ALA A 112 -3.33 -12.08 5.28
CA ALA A 112 -3.23 -10.71 5.74
C ALA A 112 -3.79 -9.78 4.67
N ILE A 113 -4.61 -8.83 5.11
CA ILE A 113 -5.15 -7.79 4.25
C ILE A 113 -4.01 -6.84 3.88
N SER A 114 -3.85 -6.60 2.58
CA SER A 114 -2.79 -5.75 2.07
C SER A 114 -3.01 -4.30 2.46
N ASP A 115 -1.94 -3.63 2.86
CA ASP A 115 -1.95 -2.19 3.03
C ASP A 115 -2.20 -1.51 1.68
N VAL A 116 -2.98 -0.44 1.70
CA VAL A 116 -3.29 0.38 0.53
C VAL A 116 -2.89 1.81 0.82
N ASN A 117 -2.00 2.36 0.00
CA ASN A 117 -1.53 3.74 0.07
C ASN A 117 -1.60 4.43 -1.29
N LEU A 118 -1.36 5.75 -1.30
CA LEU A 118 -1.30 6.56 -2.52
C LEU A 118 0.04 7.27 -2.60
N ALA A 119 0.63 7.30 -3.79
CA ALA A 119 1.73 8.19 -4.12
C ALA A 119 1.32 9.15 -5.24
N ALA A 120 1.50 10.45 -5.03
CA ALA A 120 1.23 11.46 -6.05
C ALA A 120 2.54 11.89 -6.73
N SER A 121 2.53 12.08 -8.05
CA SER A 121 3.71 12.57 -8.78
C SER A 121 4.06 14.02 -8.46
N ARG A 122 3.07 14.83 -8.05
CA ARG A 122 3.25 16.21 -7.63
C ARG A 122 2.19 16.63 -6.62
N LEU A 123 2.53 17.52 -5.70
CA LEU A 123 1.61 18.08 -4.70
C LEU A 123 1.19 19.52 -5.00
N ILE A 124 1.88 20.16 -5.94
CA ILE A 124 1.57 21.50 -6.45
C ILE A 124 1.58 21.41 -7.96
N ALA A 125 0.59 22.04 -8.61
CA ALA A 125 0.45 22.05 -10.06
C ALA A 125 -0.09 23.40 -10.55
N VAL A 126 0.15 23.66 -11.83
CA VAL A 126 -0.50 24.74 -12.58
C VAL A 126 -1.31 24.15 -13.72
N LYS A 127 -2.19 24.97 -14.31
CA LYS A 127 -2.98 24.60 -15.49
C LYS A 127 -2.14 23.85 -16.54
N GLY A 128 -2.65 22.74 -17.04
CA GLY A 128 -2.02 21.96 -18.11
C GLY A 128 -1.08 20.86 -17.60
N GLN A 129 -0.66 20.90 -16.34
CA GLN A 129 0.19 19.85 -15.78
C GLN A 129 -0.63 18.62 -15.40
N THR A 130 -0.13 17.47 -15.80
CA THR A 130 -0.68 16.17 -15.41
C THR A 130 -0.22 15.80 -14.00
N ILE A 131 -1.19 15.43 -13.16
CA ILE A 131 -1.01 14.87 -11.84
C ILE A 131 -1.41 13.39 -11.92
N THR A 132 -0.53 12.52 -11.46
CA THR A 132 -0.78 11.08 -11.37
C THR A 132 -0.78 10.64 -9.91
N LEU A 133 -1.66 9.71 -9.58
CA LEU A 133 -1.72 9.04 -8.29
C LEU A 133 -1.67 7.55 -8.53
N ASP A 134 -0.66 6.91 -7.94
CA ASP A 134 -0.49 5.47 -8.00
C ASP A 134 -0.92 4.86 -6.67
N VAL A 135 -1.75 3.82 -6.76
CA VAL A 135 -2.14 3.00 -5.61
C VAL A 135 -0.99 2.05 -5.31
N ILE A 136 -0.51 2.07 -4.07
CA ILE A 136 0.56 1.19 -3.59
C ILE A 136 -0.08 0.13 -2.72
N THR A 137 -0.03 -1.12 -3.18
CA THR A 137 -0.45 -2.31 -2.44
C THR A 137 0.31 -3.53 -2.93
N ASP A 138 0.45 -4.53 -2.07
CA ASP A 138 1.15 -5.77 -2.40
C ASP A 138 0.24 -6.78 -3.13
N ASN A 139 -1.09 -6.57 -3.09
CA ASN A 139 -2.05 -7.46 -3.74
C ASN A 139 -3.34 -6.75 -4.19
N PHE A 140 -3.39 -6.33 -5.45
CA PHE A 140 -4.59 -5.74 -6.04
C PHE A 140 -5.80 -6.69 -6.11
N ALA A 141 -5.60 -8.01 -6.09
CA ALA A 141 -6.71 -8.97 -6.15
C ALA A 141 -7.56 -8.96 -4.87
N GLN A 142 -7.04 -8.41 -3.77
CA GLN A 142 -7.80 -8.23 -2.52
C GLN A 142 -8.75 -7.01 -2.57
N ILE A 143 -8.68 -6.17 -3.61
CA ILE A 143 -9.59 -5.03 -3.78
C ILE A 143 -10.84 -5.49 -4.54
N LYS A 144 -11.95 -5.62 -3.82
CA LYS A 144 -13.25 -6.07 -4.34
C LYS A 144 -13.98 -4.97 -5.11
N GLN A 145 -13.92 -3.74 -4.59
CA GLN A 145 -14.54 -2.55 -5.20
C GLN A 145 -13.63 -1.35 -4.99
N TRP A 146 -13.66 -0.41 -5.93
CA TRP A 146 -12.89 0.83 -5.86
C TRP A 146 -13.67 1.98 -6.51
N SER A 147 -13.35 3.20 -6.11
CA SER A 147 -13.83 4.42 -6.76
C SER A 147 -12.90 5.59 -6.50
N TRP A 148 -12.86 6.51 -7.47
CA TRP A 148 -12.22 7.80 -7.32
C TRP A 148 -13.26 8.91 -7.27
N GLN A 149 -12.94 9.96 -6.53
CA GLN A 149 -13.74 11.16 -6.49
C GLN A 149 -12.83 12.39 -6.38
N VAL A 150 -13.12 13.41 -7.18
CA VAL A 150 -12.47 14.72 -7.09
C VAL A 150 -13.39 15.70 -6.35
N SER A 151 -12.85 16.38 -5.34
CA SER A 151 -13.52 17.43 -4.59
C SER A 151 -12.72 18.73 -4.63
N GLY A 152 -13.42 19.86 -4.50
CA GLY A 152 -12.82 21.19 -4.72
C GLY A 152 -12.74 21.52 -6.20
N VAL A 153 -11.58 21.98 -6.65
CA VAL A 153 -11.39 22.34 -8.07
C VAL A 153 -11.36 21.07 -8.94
N GLN A 154 -12.14 21.08 -10.02
CA GLN A 154 -12.24 19.97 -10.96
C GLN A 154 -11.19 20.12 -12.06
N GLY A 155 -10.35 19.11 -12.24
CA GLY A 155 -9.43 19.04 -13.37
C GLY A 155 -10.10 18.50 -14.65
N THR A 156 -9.28 18.27 -15.66
CA THR A 156 -9.70 17.77 -16.97
C THR A 156 -8.93 16.51 -17.36
N ASN A 157 -9.33 15.86 -18.45
CA ASN A 157 -8.67 14.66 -19.01
C ASN A 157 -8.46 13.55 -17.96
N ILE A 158 -9.51 13.24 -17.22
CA ILE A 158 -9.45 12.24 -16.14
C ILE A 158 -9.34 10.85 -16.76
N SER A 159 -8.39 10.06 -16.26
CA SER A 159 -8.25 8.63 -16.55
C SER A 159 -8.10 7.89 -15.22
N GLU A 160 -8.86 6.81 -15.03
CA GLU A 160 -8.92 6.12 -13.73
C GLU A 160 -8.97 4.60 -13.86
N SER A 161 -8.36 3.93 -12.89
CA SER A 161 -8.35 2.49 -12.68
C SER A 161 -8.21 2.18 -11.18
N ASN A 162 -8.26 0.91 -10.79
CA ASN A 162 -7.97 0.49 -9.42
C ASN A 162 -6.51 0.73 -8.99
N GLU A 163 -5.59 0.90 -9.95
CA GLU A 163 -4.16 1.01 -9.68
C GLU A 163 -3.66 2.46 -9.82
N HIS A 164 -4.39 3.27 -10.60
CA HIS A 164 -3.88 4.53 -11.10
C HIS A 164 -5.00 5.54 -11.35
N PHE A 165 -4.72 6.81 -11.05
CA PHE A 165 -5.56 7.95 -11.37
C PHE A 165 -4.73 9.07 -11.99
N GLU A 166 -5.18 9.61 -13.11
CA GLU A 166 -4.56 10.71 -13.82
C GLU A 166 -5.56 11.86 -13.98
N ILE A 167 -5.09 13.09 -13.77
CA ILE A 167 -5.87 14.30 -14.01
C ILE A 167 -4.98 15.47 -14.44
N THR A 168 -5.44 16.27 -15.39
CA THR A 168 -4.79 17.53 -15.75
C THR A 168 -5.30 18.66 -14.86
N ALA A 169 -4.37 19.41 -14.25
CA ALA A 169 -4.70 20.57 -13.45
C ALA A 169 -5.43 21.65 -14.27
N PRO A 170 -6.52 22.22 -13.75
CA PRO A 170 -7.33 23.22 -14.44
C PRO A 170 -6.77 24.63 -14.25
N GLN A 171 -7.39 25.59 -14.94
CA GLN A 171 -7.17 27.01 -14.65
C GLN A 171 -7.90 27.42 -13.36
N VAL A 172 -7.22 28.16 -12.49
CA VAL A 172 -7.78 28.68 -11.24
C VAL A 172 -7.45 30.16 -11.04
N SER A 173 -8.23 30.82 -10.20
CA SER A 173 -7.88 32.13 -9.63
C SER A 173 -7.18 31.94 -8.29
N GLY A 174 -6.03 32.60 -8.11
CA GLY A 174 -5.23 32.49 -6.90
C GLY A 174 -4.74 31.06 -6.65
N GLN A 175 -4.86 30.60 -5.40
CA GLN A 175 -4.50 29.25 -4.98
C GLN A 175 -5.75 28.49 -4.57
N GLN A 176 -5.93 27.27 -5.08
CA GLN A 176 -7.06 26.40 -4.74
C GLN A 176 -6.58 24.98 -4.45
N THR A 177 -7.40 24.22 -3.73
CA THR A 177 -7.10 22.82 -3.42
C THR A 177 -7.96 21.89 -4.28
N MET A 178 -7.32 20.90 -4.88
CA MET A 178 -7.93 19.74 -5.50
C MET A 178 -7.71 18.54 -4.56
N SER A 179 -8.79 17.96 -4.06
CA SER A 179 -8.73 16.75 -3.23
C SER A 179 -9.15 15.55 -4.07
N ILE A 180 -8.24 14.60 -4.26
CA ILE A 180 -8.49 13.36 -4.99
C ILE A 180 -8.63 12.25 -3.94
N ILE A 181 -9.80 11.61 -3.95
CA ILE A 181 -10.24 10.67 -2.92
C ILE A 181 -10.31 9.29 -3.55
N TYR A 182 -9.53 8.35 -3.02
CA TYR A 182 -9.62 6.93 -3.33
C TYR A 182 -10.40 6.21 -2.24
N ARG A 183 -11.41 5.43 -2.65
CA ARG A 183 -12.14 4.52 -1.77
C ARG A 183 -12.02 3.10 -2.30
N ALA A 184 -11.70 2.17 -1.43
CA ALA A 184 -11.67 0.75 -1.75
C ALA A 184 -12.38 -0.09 -0.68
N THR A 185 -13.08 -1.13 -1.11
CA THR A 185 -13.61 -2.19 -0.25
C THR A 185 -12.77 -3.45 -0.51
N LEU A 186 -12.21 -4.02 0.55
CA LEU A 186 -11.34 -5.19 0.48
C LEU A 186 -12.15 -6.49 0.56
N ILE A 187 -11.49 -7.63 0.37
CA ILE A 187 -12.16 -8.95 0.32
C ILE A 187 -12.83 -9.35 1.64
N ASP A 188 -12.34 -8.82 2.77
CA ASP A 188 -12.94 -8.98 4.11
C ASP A 188 -14.03 -7.93 4.43
N ASP A 189 -14.48 -7.18 3.41
CA ASP A 189 -15.43 -6.07 3.48
C ASP A 189 -14.94 -4.87 4.32
N SER A 190 -13.66 -4.81 4.68
CA SER A 190 -13.06 -3.60 5.25
C SER A 190 -12.96 -2.47 4.22
N GLU A 191 -13.04 -1.23 4.69
CA GLU A 191 -12.98 -0.03 3.84
C GLU A 191 -11.66 0.71 4.02
N VAL A 192 -11.08 1.13 2.89
CA VAL A 192 -9.93 2.03 2.83
C VAL A 192 -10.37 3.35 2.21
N LEU A 193 -9.97 4.45 2.86
CA LEU A 193 -10.09 5.80 2.36
C LEU A 193 -8.72 6.47 2.34
N LYS A 194 -8.31 6.97 1.18
CA LYS A 194 -7.08 7.76 1.02
C LYS A 194 -7.40 9.05 0.29
N ILE A 195 -6.75 10.13 0.70
CA ILE A 195 -6.99 11.47 0.14
C ILE A 195 -5.63 12.08 -0.18
N ALA A 196 -5.44 12.47 -1.44
CA ALA A 196 -4.34 13.32 -1.84
C ALA A 196 -4.86 14.75 -2.01
N ASN A 197 -4.18 15.71 -1.40
CA ASN A 197 -4.49 17.13 -1.55
C ASN A 197 -3.43 17.77 -2.42
N ILE A 198 -3.86 18.23 -3.60
CA ILE A 198 -3.03 18.90 -4.59
C ILE A 198 -3.35 20.38 -4.55
N THR A 199 -2.32 21.20 -4.45
CA THR A 199 -2.47 22.66 -4.52
C THR A 199 -2.38 23.08 -5.98
N VAL A 200 -3.39 23.77 -6.49
CA VAL A 200 -3.39 24.32 -7.85
C VAL A 200 -3.16 25.82 -7.77
N PHE A 201 -2.11 26.30 -8.43
CA PHE A 201 -1.77 27.72 -8.53
C PHE A 201 -2.32 28.34 -9.83
N SER A 202 -2.74 29.60 -9.72
CA SER A 202 -2.86 30.47 -10.88
C SER A 202 -1.48 30.80 -11.44
N GLU A 203 -1.44 31.15 -12.74
CA GLU A 203 -0.21 31.57 -13.42
C GLU A 203 0.56 32.64 -12.64
N SER A 204 -0.13 33.67 -12.14
CA SER A 204 0.47 34.76 -11.38
C SER A 204 1.17 34.32 -10.08
N ILE A 205 0.61 33.34 -9.37
CA ILE A 205 1.22 32.80 -8.14
C ILE A 205 2.42 31.94 -8.49
N ALA A 206 2.28 31.08 -9.50
CA ALA A 206 3.38 30.25 -9.99
C ALA A 206 4.56 31.11 -10.44
N LEU A 207 4.31 32.12 -11.28
CA LEU A 207 5.32 33.05 -11.76
C LEU A 207 6.00 33.81 -10.61
N ALA A 208 5.22 34.27 -9.64
CA ALA A 208 5.76 34.98 -8.46
C ALA A 208 6.59 34.09 -7.53
N SER A 209 6.47 32.75 -7.64
CA SER A 209 7.26 31.80 -6.86
C SER A 209 8.66 31.55 -7.45
N PHE A 210 8.84 31.81 -8.74
CA PHE A 210 10.14 31.68 -9.39
C PHE A 210 11.05 32.83 -9.01
N THR A 211 12.30 32.52 -8.70
CA THR A 211 13.35 33.53 -8.54
C THR A 211 14.42 33.28 -9.56
N PHE A 212 14.74 34.29 -10.37
CA PHE A 212 15.80 34.23 -11.35
C PHE A 212 16.85 35.29 -11.06
N ASP A 213 18.09 34.85 -10.84
CA ASP A 213 19.23 35.69 -10.59
C ASP A 213 20.33 35.39 -11.62
N LEU A 214 20.59 36.38 -12.47
CA LEU A 214 21.61 36.36 -13.51
C LEU A 214 23.02 36.56 -12.94
N GLY A 215 23.15 37.04 -11.70
CA GLY A 215 24.42 37.46 -11.15
C GLY A 215 25.07 38.57 -11.99
N THR A 216 26.31 38.36 -12.41
CA THR A 216 27.05 39.30 -13.27
C THR A 216 26.81 39.01 -14.75
N THR A 217 26.64 40.05 -15.56
CA THR A 217 26.54 39.94 -17.03
C THR A 217 27.68 39.09 -17.60
N PRO A 218 27.39 37.94 -18.25
CA PRO A 218 28.41 37.08 -18.83
C PRO A 218 29.16 37.78 -19.96
N ILE A 219 30.46 37.50 -20.07
CA ILE A 219 31.31 37.95 -21.18
C ILE A 219 31.53 36.75 -22.10
N ILE A 220 31.20 36.93 -23.39
CA ILE A 220 31.33 35.91 -24.43
C ILE A 220 32.41 36.37 -25.41
N TYR A 221 33.55 35.70 -25.36
CA TYR A 221 34.65 35.94 -26.28
C TYR A 221 34.49 35.17 -27.59
N ASN A 222 34.85 35.83 -28.70
CA ASN A 222 34.81 35.23 -30.03
C ASN A 222 35.68 33.96 -30.12
N ASN A 223 35.15 32.90 -30.74
CA ASN A 223 35.81 31.60 -30.91
C ASN A 223 36.24 30.90 -29.60
N ILE A 224 35.75 31.34 -28.45
CA ILE A 224 36.01 30.70 -27.15
C ILE A 224 34.71 30.09 -26.63
N GLU A 225 34.80 28.90 -26.05
CA GLU A 225 33.70 28.31 -25.30
C GLU A 225 33.64 28.97 -23.93
N ASN A 226 32.54 29.67 -23.66
CA ASN A 226 32.33 30.40 -22.41
C ASN A 226 31.27 29.65 -21.59
N ALA A 227 31.63 29.28 -20.37
CA ALA A 227 30.73 28.64 -19.43
C ALA A 227 30.46 29.55 -18.24
N PHE A 228 29.20 29.65 -17.83
CA PHE A 228 28.79 30.43 -16.68
C PHE A 228 27.54 29.81 -16.04
N THR A 229 27.28 30.20 -14.79
CA THR A 229 26.18 29.67 -14.00
C THR A 229 25.26 30.81 -13.60
N VAL A 230 23.95 30.59 -13.73
CA VAL A 230 22.91 31.47 -13.20
C VAL A 230 22.07 30.70 -12.18
N THR A 231 21.33 31.41 -11.33
CA THR A 231 20.47 30.78 -10.33
C THR A 231 19.00 30.93 -10.74
N PHE A 232 18.27 29.83 -10.74
CA PHE A 232 16.83 29.79 -10.91
C PHE A 232 16.22 28.91 -9.82
N ALA A 233 15.50 29.52 -8.88
CA ALA A 233 14.78 28.80 -7.84
C ALA A 233 13.37 28.43 -8.31
N ASP A 234 13.04 27.15 -8.18
CA ASP A 234 11.70 26.59 -8.38
C ASP A 234 11.29 25.85 -7.11
N PRO A 235 10.85 26.56 -6.07
CA PRO A 235 10.61 25.97 -4.75
C PRO A 235 9.46 24.94 -4.75
N HIS A 236 8.69 24.86 -5.84
CA HIS A 236 7.50 24.02 -5.95
C HIS A 236 7.62 22.95 -7.03
N GLY A 237 8.73 22.90 -7.79
CA GLY A 237 8.94 21.92 -8.86
C GLY A 237 7.94 22.08 -10.00
N LEU A 238 7.56 23.31 -10.35
CA LEU A 238 6.57 23.59 -11.39
C LEU A 238 7.15 23.60 -12.79
N VAL A 239 8.47 23.72 -12.96
CA VAL A 239 9.07 23.79 -14.29
C VAL A 239 9.13 22.41 -14.95
N ASP A 240 8.51 22.28 -16.11
CA ASP A 240 8.55 21.05 -16.92
C ASP A 240 9.75 21.07 -17.88
N LEU A 241 10.08 22.24 -18.45
CA LEU A 241 11.19 22.38 -19.40
C LEU A 241 11.85 23.77 -19.31
N MET A 242 13.17 23.81 -19.53
CA MET A 242 13.91 25.04 -19.77
C MET A 242 14.72 24.94 -21.06
N ALA A 243 14.72 26.01 -21.85
CA ALA A 243 15.48 26.10 -23.09
C ALA A 243 16.08 27.50 -23.29
N LEU A 244 17.12 27.58 -24.11
CA LEU A 244 17.68 28.85 -24.57
C LEU A 244 17.01 29.23 -25.90
N ASP A 245 16.52 30.46 -25.98
CA ASP A 245 16.01 31.05 -27.21
C ASP A 245 16.94 32.16 -27.70
N GLN A 246 17.41 31.99 -28.93
CA GLN A 246 18.36 32.86 -29.62
C GLN A 246 17.67 33.81 -30.62
N SER A 247 16.34 33.90 -30.59
CA SER A 247 15.54 34.69 -31.55
C SER A 247 15.91 36.19 -31.60
N LEU A 248 16.43 36.74 -30.50
CA LEU A 248 16.92 38.13 -30.43
C LEU A 248 18.43 38.27 -30.43
N THR A 249 19.19 37.20 -30.62
CA THR A 249 20.65 37.31 -30.71
C THR A 249 21.07 37.86 -32.07
N SER A 250 21.96 38.84 -32.06
CA SER A 250 22.61 39.34 -33.27
C SER A 250 23.74 38.43 -33.75
N ASN A 251 24.28 37.60 -32.85
CA ASN A 251 25.27 36.57 -33.16
C ASN A 251 24.60 35.20 -33.37
N THR A 252 25.26 34.36 -34.16
CA THR A 252 24.93 32.92 -34.22
C THR A 252 25.80 32.17 -33.24
N PHE A 253 25.19 31.29 -32.43
CA PHE A 253 25.93 30.42 -31.54
C PHE A 253 26.12 29.04 -32.17
N ASP A 254 27.39 28.66 -32.33
CA ASP A 254 27.79 27.31 -32.75
C ASP A 254 27.47 26.27 -31.65
N LYS A 255 27.41 26.73 -30.40
CA LYS A 255 27.03 25.94 -29.22
C LYS A 255 26.20 26.80 -28.28
N ALA A 256 25.03 26.31 -27.88
CA ALA A 256 24.17 26.92 -26.88
C ALA A 256 23.51 25.80 -26.08
N GLU A 257 24.16 25.42 -24.98
CA GLU A 257 23.72 24.33 -24.11
C GLU A 257 23.28 24.87 -22.76
N LEU A 258 22.22 24.26 -22.23
CA LEU A 258 21.69 24.54 -20.91
C LEU A 258 21.57 23.22 -20.15
N THR A 259 22.13 23.18 -18.94
CA THR A 259 21.96 22.04 -18.03
C THR A 259 21.57 22.57 -16.65
N ARG A 260 20.60 21.91 -16.02
CA ARG A 260 20.09 22.30 -14.70
C ARG A 260 20.51 21.29 -13.65
N VAL A 261 21.04 21.77 -12.53
CA VAL A 261 21.39 20.98 -11.34
C VAL A 261 20.80 21.69 -10.12
N GLY A 262 19.65 21.20 -9.65
CA GLY A 262 18.88 21.90 -8.61
C GLY A 262 18.49 23.30 -9.05
N ASP A 263 18.85 24.30 -8.25
CA ASP A 263 18.58 25.72 -8.53
C ASP A 263 19.66 26.40 -9.39
N GLN A 264 20.70 25.67 -9.80
CA GLN A 264 21.74 26.20 -10.67
C GLN A 264 21.51 25.80 -12.11
N ILE A 265 21.63 26.77 -13.01
CA ILE A 265 21.61 26.55 -14.45
C ILE A 265 23.01 26.83 -14.99
N ASN A 266 23.66 25.79 -15.51
CA ASN A 266 24.95 25.89 -16.18
C ASN A 266 24.75 26.04 -17.68
N ILE A 267 25.42 27.02 -18.25
CA ILE A 267 25.22 27.43 -19.63
C ILE A 267 26.57 27.45 -20.32
N VAL A 268 26.59 26.92 -21.54
CA VAL A 268 27.77 26.90 -22.38
C VAL A 268 27.43 27.54 -23.71
N LEU A 269 28.08 28.66 -24.00
CA LEU A 269 27.92 29.41 -25.24
C LEU A 269 29.24 29.43 -26.03
N LYS A 270 29.16 29.22 -27.34
CA LYS A 270 30.25 29.46 -28.27
C LYS A 270 29.73 30.13 -29.52
N THR A 271 30.37 31.21 -29.94
CA THR A 271 30.09 31.90 -31.20
C THR A 271 31.40 32.22 -31.93
N SER A 272 31.34 32.22 -33.25
CA SER A 272 32.43 32.59 -34.15
C SER A 272 32.14 33.88 -34.94
N THR A 273 31.00 34.53 -34.66
CA THR A 273 30.46 35.64 -35.48
C THR A 273 30.68 37.03 -34.90
N VAL A 274 31.39 37.15 -33.77
CA VAL A 274 31.61 38.45 -33.12
C VAL A 274 32.63 39.26 -33.91
N ILE A 275 32.18 40.33 -34.55
CA ILE A 275 32.99 41.20 -35.43
C ILE A 275 33.30 42.59 -34.83
N PHE A 276 32.70 42.95 -33.69
CA PHE A 276 33.02 44.11 -32.84
C PHE A 276 32.43 43.89 -31.44
N ASP A 277 32.97 44.58 -30.44
CA ASP A 277 32.46 44.54 -29.07
C ASP A 277 31.07 45.17 -28.99
N HIS A 278 30.10 44.44 -28.44
CA HIS A 278 28.71 44.91 -28.31
C HIS A 278 27.96 44.16 -27.22
N THR A 279 26.73 44.60 -26.98
CA THR A 279 25.77 43.91 -26.11
C THR A 279 24.83 43.07 -26.98
N ASP A 280 24.60 41.83 -26.57
CA ASP A 280 23.61 40.94 -27.17
C ASP A 280 22.60 40.44 -26.13
N PHE A 281 21.51 39.81 -26.57
CA PHE A 281 20.49 39.26 -25.68
C PHE A 281 20.10 37.84 -26.08
N ILE A 282 20.05 36.96 -25.09
CA ILE A 282 19.49 35.61 -25.22
C ILE A 282 18.36 35.44 -24.19
N TYR A 283 17.34 34.64 -24.50
CA TYR A 283 16.25 34.36 -23.57
C TYR A 283 16.39 32.98 -22.94
N PHE A 284 15.98 32.89 -21.67
CA PHE A 284 15.59 31.63 -21.07
C PHE A 284 14.09 31.46 -21.17
N ASN A 285 13.68 30.43 -21.89
CA ASN A 285 12.29 30.02 -21.95
C ASN A 285 12.05 28.97 -20.88
N VAL A 286 11.14 29.26 -19.97
CA VAL A 286 10.72 28.37 -18.89
C VAL A 286 9.27 27.97 -19.14
N ALA A 287 9.05 26.69 -19.45
CA ALA A 287 7.71 26.13 -19.63
C ALA A 287 7.24 25.43 -18.35
N TYR A 288 6.00 25.71 -17.96
CA TYR A 288 5.36 25.16 -16.76
C TYR A 288 3.85 25.01 -17.02
N GLY A 289 3.41 23.77 -17.23
CA GLY A 289 2.06 23.47 -17.70
C GLY A 289 1.77 24.07 -19.06
N ASP A 290 0.65 24.76 -19.18
CA ASP A 290 0.24 25.47 -20.40
C ASP A 290 0.91 26.84 -20.57
N TYR A 291 1.82 27.23 -19.66
CA TYR A 291 2.42 28.56 -19.64
C TYR A 291 3.90 28.53 -20.04
N GLU A 292 4.36 29.66 -20.56
CA GLU A 292 5.77 29.91 -20.88
C GLU A 292 6.16 31.30 -20.39
N GLN A 293 7.29 31.41 -19.70
CA GLN A 293 7.89 32.68 -19.29
C GLN A 293 9.28 32.82 -19.88
N GLN A 294 9.55 33.99 -20.47
CA GLN A 294 10.87 34.33 -20.98
C GLN A 294 11.61 35.24 -20.00
N TYR A 295 12.88 34.93 -19.74
CA TYR A 295 13.77 35.77 -18.95
C TYR A 295 14.92 36.26 -19.85
N PRO A 296 14.99 37.58 -20.16
CA PRO A 296 16.10 38.11 -20.95
C PRO A 296 17.40 38.07 -20.16
N MET A 297 18.46 37.63 -20.82
CA MET A 297 19.83 37.71 -20.32
C MET A 297 20.67 38.55 -21.28
N GLN A 298 21.24 39.61 -20.73
CA GLN A 298 22.22 40.41 -21.43
C GLN A 298 23.57 39.66 -21.51
N LEU A 299 24.23 39.72 -22.66
CA LEU A 299 25.56 39.20 -22.90
C LEU A 299 26.50 40.34 -23.32
N GLN A 300 27.74 40.34 -22.85
CA GLN A 300 28.80 41.19 -23.39
C GLN A 300 29.62 40.40 -24.41
N MET A 301 29.52 40.76 -25.68
CA MET A 301 30.25 40.13 -26.76
C MET A 301 31.59 40.83 -26.96
N ARG A 302 32.69 40.07 -27.04
CA ARG A 302 34.05 40.61 -27.17
C ARG A 302 34.83 39.95 -28.30
N ILE A 303 35.53 40.76 -29.08
CA ILE A 303 36.66 40.26 -29.90
C ILE A 303 37.83 40.04 -28.95
N ASN A 304 38.51 38.90 -29.05
CA ASN A 304 39.77 38.66 -28.33
C ASN A 304 40.85 39.71 -28.63
#